data_AF-A0A963Y6S7-F1
#
_entry.id   AF-A0A963Y6S7-F1
#
_cell.length_a   1.000
_cell.length_b   1.000
_cell.length_c   1.000
_cell.angle_alpha   90.00
_cell.angle_beta   90.00
_cell.angle_gamma   90.00
#
_symmetry.space_group_name_H-M   'P 1'
#
loop_
_entity.id
_entity.type
_entity.pdbx_description
1 polymer ?
#
loop_
_entity_poly.entity_id
_entity_poly.type
_entity_poly.pdbx_seq_one_letter_code
_entity_poly.pdbx_strand_id
1 'polypeptide(L)' 'MTDFEDRKSRASAWFRSLRDDIVAAFEGLEDAHSGAARDPGRFDVTQTHRGEGGGGGLMSVMRGGSVFEKVGVNVSTV' A
#
# COMPACT_ATOMS: atom_id res chain seq x y z
N MET A 1 15.13 5.18 -27.52
CA MET A 1 13.77 5.12 -26.93
C MET A 1 13.76 4.24 -25.68
N THR A 2 14.79 4.33 -24.83
CA THR A 2 15.01 3.44 -23.66
C THR A 2 14.95 4.22 -22.35
N ASP A 3 15.57 5.40 -22.31
CA ASP A 3 15.69 6.23 -21.10
C ASP A 3 14.36 6.68 -20.47
N PHE A 4 13.27 6.85 -21.24
CA PHE A 4 11.97 7.23 -20.66
C PHE A 4 11.27 6.05 -19.98
N GLU A 5 11.25 4.88 -20.62
CA GLU A 5 10.68 3.66 -20.05
C GLU A 5 11.51 3.17 -18.85
N ASP A 6 12.83 3.33 -18.89
CA ASP A 6 13.71 3.04 -17.76
C ASP A 6 13.41 3.95 -16.56
N ARG A 7 13.19 5.26 -16.80
CA ARG A 7 12.79 6.21 -15.75
C ARG A 7 11.41 5.88 -15.18
N LYS A 8 10.43 5.50 -16.01
CA LYS A 8 9.11 5.05 -15.56
C LYS A 8 9.19 3.79 -14.69
N SER A 9 9.99 2.80 -15.12
CA SER A 9 10.19 1.57 -14.36
C SER A 9 10.82 1.85 -12.99
N ARG A 10 11.87 2.67 -12.95
CA ARG A 10 12.51 3.10 -11.70
C ARG A 10 11.56 3.83 -10.77
N ALA A 11 10.78 4.78 -11.29
CA ALA A 11 9.78 5.50 -10.49
C ALA A 11 8.72 4.55 -9.93
N SER A 12 8.21 3.64 -10.77
CA SER A 12 7.22 2.64 -10.38
C SER A 12 7.72 1.73 -9.25
N ALA A 13 8.95 1.25 -9.35
CA ALA A 13 9.58 0.45 -8.31
C ALA A 13 9.76 1.25 -7.01
N TRP A 14 10.19 2.50 -7.11
CA TRP A 14 10.36 3.37 -5.93
C TRP A 14 9.03 3.63 -5.22
N PHE A 15 7.96 3.95 -5.94
CA PHE A 15 6.64 4.15 -5.33
C PHE A 15 6.07 2.89 -4.69
N ARG A 16 6.37 1.69 -5.24
CA ARG A 16 6.01 0.42 -4.61
C ARG A 16 6.73 0.24 -3.27
N SER A 17 8.04 0.50 -3.23
CA SER A 17 8.82 0.46 -1.99
C SER A 17 8.27 1.44 -0.94
N LEU A 18 7.96 2.68 -1.35
CA LEU A 18 7.39 3.68 -0.44
C LEU A 18 6.02 3.22 0.11
N ARG A 19 5.19 2.58 -0.71
CA ARG A 19 3.93 1.99 -0.25
C ARG A 19 4.17 0.91 0.81
N ASP A 20 5.18 0.05 0.61
CA ASP A 20 5.52 -1.01 1.54
C ASP A 20 6.02 -0.43 2.88
N ASP A 21 6.87 0.59 2.84
CA ASP A 21 7.36 1.29 4.03
C ASP A 21 6.22 1.93 4.83
N ILE A 22 5.27 2.59 4.15
CA ILE A 22 4.11 3.21 4.80
C ILE A 22 3.19 2.15 5.42
N VAL A 23 2.95 1.03 4.73
CA VAL A 23 2.16 -0.09 5.25
C VAL A 23 2.79 -0.67 6.51
N ALA A 24 4.10 -0.93 6.47
CA ALA A 24 4.83 -1.43 7.62
C ALA A 24 4.78 -0.45 8.80
N ALA A 25 4.87 0.85 8.55
CA ALA A 25 4.76 1.87 9.59
C ALA A 25 3.36 1.86 10.26
N PHE A 26 2.28 1.75 9.50
CA PHE A 26 0.92 1.68 10.05
C PHE A 26 0.68 0.39 10.84
N GLU A 27 1.15 -0.76 10.35
CA GLU A 27 1.05 -2.03 11.10
C GLU A 27 1.91 -2.00 12.37
N GLY A 28 3.08 -1.35 12.33
CA GLY A 28 3.91 -1.14 13.52
C GLY A 28 3.22 -0.27 14.59
N LEU A 29 2.44 0.73 14.18
CA LEU A 29 1.63 1.54 15.10
C LEU A 29 0.50 0.74 15.74
N GLU A 30 -0.15 -0.16 14.98
CA GLU A 30 -1.13 -1.11 15.51
C GLU A 30 -0.49 -2.07 16.52
N ASP A 31 0.70 -2.59 16.24
CA ASP A 31 1.41 -3.52 17.13
C ASP A 31 1.91 -2.87 18.42
N ALA A 32 2.32 -1.61 18.35
CA ALA A 32 2.80 -0.87 19.50
C ALA A 32 1.67 -0.52 20.49
N HIS A 33 0.40 -0.59 20.06
CA HIS A 33 -0.74 -0.25 20.90
C HIS A 33 -1.22 -1.43 21.75
N SER A 34 -0.63 -1.58 22.94
CA SER A 34 -1.02 -2.59 23.92
C SER A 34 -2.32 -2.25 24.66
N GLY A 35 -3.11 -3.26 25.03
CA GLY A 35 -4.25 -3.11 25.95
C GLY A 35 -5.55 -2.67 25.29
N ALA A 36 -5.61 -2.66 23.96
CA ALA A 36 -6.84 -2.43 23.23
C ALA A 36 -7.82 -3.61 23.36
N ALA A 37 -9.11 -3.32 23.24
CA ALA A 37 -10.15 -4.34 23.20
C ALA A 37 -10.23 -5.09 21.86
N ARG A 38 -9.47 -4.66 20.85
CA ARG A 38 -9.41 -5.22 19.50
C ARG A 38 -7.98 -5.62 19.17
N ASP A 39 -7.86 -6.62 18.31
CA ASP A 39 -6.57 -7.05 17.78
C ASP A 39 -5.95 -5.96 16.88
N PRO A 40 -4.61 -5.91 16.80
CA PRO A 40 -3.89 -5.05 15.86
C PRO A 40 -4.39 -5.22 14.42
N GLY A 41 -4.69 -4.09 13.77
CA GLY A 41 -5.09 -4.07 12.37
C GLY A 41 -3.97 -4.53 11.43
N ARG A 42 -4.37 -5.13 10.30
CA ARG A 42 -3.48 -5.50 9.18
C ARG A 42 -4.07 -5.08 7.85
N PHE A 43 -3.21 -4.82 6.87
CA PHE A 43 -3.66 -4.49 5.53
C PHE A 43 -4.09 -5.74 4.77
N ASP A 44 -5.28 -5.69 4.18
CA ASP A 44 -5.65 -6.54 3.05
C ASP A 44 -5.12 -5.88 1.76
N VAL A 45 -4.39 -6.64 0.96
CA VAL A 45 -3.70 -6.15 -0.24
C VAL A 45 -4.25 -6.85 -1.46
N THR A 46 -4.82 -6.08 -2.38
CA THR A 46 -5.42 -6.59 -3.61
C THR A 46 -4.78 -5.96 -4.83
N GLN A 47 -4.44 -6.77 -5.83
CA GLN A 47 -3.99 -6.27 -7.12
C GLN A 47 -5.15 -5.62 -7.88
N THR A 48 -4.89 -4.46 -8.48
CA THR A 48 -5.85 -3.75 -9.33
C THR A 48 -5.38 -3.75 -10.78
N HIS A 49 -6.33 -3.85 -11.70
CA HIS A 49 -6.09 -3.78 -13.13
C HIS A 49 -7.14 -2.90 -13.79
N ARG A 50 -6.73 -2.06 -14.73
CA ARG A 50 -7.64 -1.17 -15.47
C ARG A 50 -7.52 -1.45 -16.97
N GLY A 51 -8.36 -2.35 -17.48
CA GLY A 51 -8.59 -2.58 -18.92
C GLY A 51 -7.34 -2.70 -19.82
N GLU A 52 -7.53 -2.77 -21.13
CA GLU A 52 -6.39 -2.78 -22.05
C GLU A 52 -5.66 -1.42 -22.04
N GLY A 53 -4.40 -1.43 -21.60
CA GLY A 53 -3.51 -0.26 -21.59
C GLY A 53 -3.74 0.76 -20.48
N GLY A 54 -4.69 0.54 -19.56
CA GLY A 54 -5.02 1.51 -18.51
C GLY A 54 -4.21 1.37 -17.22
N GLY A 55 -3.22 0.47 -17.20
CA GLY A 55 -2.34 0.27 -16.07
C GLY A 55 -2.92 -0.60 -14.95
N GLY A 56 -2.37 -0.45 -13.75
CA GLY A 56 -2.72 -1.27 -12.60
C GLY A 56 -1.88 -0.93 -11.38
N GLY A 57 -2.13 -1.63 -10.28
CA GLY A 57 -1.54 -1.25 -9.00
C GLY A 57 -1.81 -2.23 -7.88
N LEU A 58 -1.52 -1.78 -6.67
CA LEU A 58 -1.89 -2.44 -5.43
C LEU A 58 -2.79 -1.51 -4.64
N MET A 59 -3.93 -2.03 -4.24
CA MET A 59 -4.80 -1.42 -3.25
C MET A 59 -4.51 -2.07 -1.90
N SER A 60 -4.25 -1.28 -0.87
CA SER A 60 -4.03 -1.80 0.48
C SER A 60 -5.00 -1.13 1.42
N VAL A 61 -5.84 -1.90 2.11
CA VAL A 61 -6.84 -1.35 3.03
C VAL A 61 -6.77 -2.09 4.36
N MET A 62 -6.68 -1.34 5.46
CA MET A 62 -6.89 -1.83 6.82
C MET A 62 -8.21 -1.27 7.34
N ARG A 63 -8.98 -2.09 8.05
CA ARG A 63 -10.25 -1.72 8.68
C ARG A 63 -10.38 -2.36 10.05
N GLY A 64 -10.97 -1.62 10.97
CA GLY A 64 -11.29 -2.13 12.30
C GLY A 64 -10.06 -2.43 13.15
N GLY A 65 -8.94 -1.76 12.88
CA GLY A 65 -7.75 -1.84 13.71
C GLY A 65 -7.99 -1.29 15.12
N SER A 66 -7.06 -1.60 16.00
CA SER A 66 -7.05 -1.14 17.39
C SER A 66 -6.74 0.35 17.50
N VAL A 67 -5.96 0.90 16.57
CA VAL A 67 -5.58 2.32 16.49
C VAL A 67 -6.34 3.03 15.37
N PHE A 68 -6.41 2.41 14.19
CA PHE A 68 -7.03 3.01 13.02
C PHE A 68 -8.36 2.33 12.69
N GLU A 69 -9.45 3.11 12.71
CA GLU A 69 -10.75 2.62 12.25
C GLU A 69 -10.67 2.19 10.77
N LYS A 70 -9.96 2.98 9.95
CA LYS A 70 -9.72 2.67 8.54
C LYS A 70 -8.55 3.47 7.97
N VAL A 71 -7.70 2.81 7.20
CA VAL A 71 -6.62 3.44 6.42
C VAL A 71 -6.43 2.74 5.08
N GLY A 72 -6.01 3.49 4.05
CA GLY A 72 -5.71 2.95 2.73
C GLY A 72 -4.40 3.50 2.18
N VAL A 73 -3.57 2.64 1.60
CA VAL A 73 -2.27 2.99 0.98
C VAL A 73 -2.21 2.31 -0.39
N ASN A 74 -2.33 3.09 -1.46
CA ASN A 74 -2.47 2.56 -2.81
C ASN A 74 -1.34 3.06 -3.71
N VAL A 75 -0.87 2.21 -4.62
CA VAL A 75 0.07 2.58 -5.67
C VAL A 75 -0.47 2.11 -7.01
N SER A 76 -0.36 2.96 -8.04
CA SER A 76 -0.81 2.66 -9.39
C SER A 76 0.20 3.16 -10.41
N THR A 77 0.36 2.43 -11.50
CA THR A 77 1.14 2.79 -12.68
C THR A 77 0.22 2.83 -13.89
N VAL A 78 0.39 3.85 -14.75
CA VAL A 78 -0.40 4.09 -15.97
C VAL A 78 0.49 4.24 -17.18
#